data_AF-A0A358Q628-F1
#
_entry.id   AF-A0A358Q628-F1
#
_cell.length_a   1.000
_cell.length_b   1.000
_cell.length_c   1.000
_cell.angle_alpha   90.00
_cell.angle_beta   90.00
_cell.angle_gamma   90.00
#
_symmetry.space_group_name_H-M   'P 1'
#
loop_
_entity.id
_entity.type
_entity.pdbx_description
1 polymer ?
#
loop_
_entity_poly.entity_id
_entity_poly.type
_entity_poly.pdbx_seq_one_letter_code
_entity_poly.pdbx_strand_id
1 'polypeptide(L)'
;MGVLCQYVNDKTEGKPNPPFPSVRMAQLFYEFLGRYNEWKLAKQQEKIGMTMVLMLGLSALIIPWLFPMIGMFVSIALLTLFYITVKHYLALNEKVSHLYVNVYILHHHFIGKLEVGFCDHQESCQCAEDFRRYVLKNYNISFETGFIN
;
A
#
# COMPACT_ATOMS: atom_id res chain seq x y z
N MET A 1 -15.56 45.79 12.55
CA MET A 1 -15.46 45.18 11.20
C MET A 1 -15.48 43.68 11.40
N GLY A 2 -16.65 43.06 11.24
CA GLY A 2 -16.85 41.62 11.46
C GLY A 2 -16.49 40.86 10.19
N VAL A 3 -15.54 39.92 10.29
CA VAL A 3 -15.21 38.99 9.22
C VAL A 3 -16.26 37.89 9.23
N LEU A 4 -17.19 37.95 8.27
CA LEU A 4 -18.11 36.86 7.97
C LEU A 4 -17.30 35.69 7.41
N CYS A 5 -16.97 34.72 8.25
CA CYS A 5 -16.49 33.42 7.80
C CYS A 5 -17.63 32.75 7.01
N GLN A 6 -17.52 32.73 5.68
CA GLN A 6 -18.38 31.95 4.81
C GLN A 6 -18.22 30.47 5.16
N TYR A 7 -19.20 29.93 5.87
CA TYR A 7 -19.42 28.50 5.97
C TYR A 7 -19.78 28.01 4.56
N VAL A 8 -18.87 27.25 3.94
CA VAL A 8 -19.16 26.47 2.73
C VAL A 8 -20.11 25.35 3.14
N ASN A 9 -21.39 25.70 3.18
CA ASN A 9 -22.49 24.79 3.42
C ASN A 9 -22.86 24.13 2.09
N ASP A 10 -22.06 23.16 1.68
CA ASP A 10 -22.40 22.27 0.58
C ASP A 10 -21.81 20.88 0.88
N LYS A 11 -22.42 20.19 1.85
CA LYS A 11 -22.13 18.79 2.15
C LYS A 11 -23.43 18.01 2.06
N THR A 12 -23.53 17.27 0.97
CA THR A 12 -24.51 16.26 0.61
C THR A 12 -25.06 15.53 1.84
N GLU A 13 -26.36 15.70 2.11
CA GLU A 13 -27.12 15.04 3.19
C GLU A 13 -27.29 13.53 2.90
N GLY A 14 -26.19 12.78 2.91
CA GLY A 14 -26.23 11.32 3.01
C GLY A 14 -26.07 10.93 4.47
N LYS A 15 -27.04 10.19 5.05
CA LYS A 15 -26.88 9.63 6.41
C LYS A 15 -25.56 8.85 6.46
N PRO A 16 -24.61 9.22 7.34
CA PRO A 16 -23.35 8.50 7.45
C PRO A 16 -23.63 7.06 7.91
N ASN A 17 -23.12 6.08 7.17
CA ASN A 17 -23.10 4.70 7.63
C ASN A 17 -21.96 4.57 8.65
N PRO A 18 -22.24 4.26 9.93
CA PRO A 18 -21.17 4.05 10.91
C PRO A 18 -20.21 2.98 10.39
N PRO A 19 -18.88 3.18 10.53
CA PRO A 19 -18.20 4.11 11.43
C PRO A 19 -17.77 5.46 10.81
N PHE A 20 -18.21 5.80 9.60
CA PHE A 20 -17.72 6.99 8.90
C PHE A 20 -18.57 8.22 9.24
N PRO A 21 -17.99 9.33 9.72
CA PRO A 21 -18.74 10.54 10.06
C PRO A 21 -19.17 11.35 8.82
N SER A 22 -18.58 11.10 7.64
CA SER A 22 -18.99 11.74 6.39
C SER A 22 -18.79 10.84 5.17
N VAL A 23 -19.64 11.03 4.15
CA VAL A 23 -19.57 10.31 2.86
C VAL A 23 -18.21 10.53 2.18
N ARG A 24 -17.67 11.75 2.25
CA ARG A 24 -16.35 12.10 1.69
C ARG A 24 -15.22 11.31 2.35
N MET A 25 -15.29 11.05 3.65
CA MET A 25 -14.29 10.23 4.34
C MET A 25 -14.42 8.75 4.04
N ALA A 26 -15.64 8.23 3.91
CA ALA A 26 -15.85 6.88 3.45
C ALA A 26 -15.22 6.69 2.06
N GLN A 27 -15.47 7.61 1.12
CA GLN A 27 -14.90 7.54 -0.23
C GLN A 27 -13.37 7.59 -0.23
N LEU A 28 -12.76 8.51 0.53
CA LEU A 28 -11.31 8.61 0.67
C LEU A 28 -10.70 7.32 1.28
N PHE A 29 -11.37 6.73 2.27
CA PHE A 29 -10.92 5.49 2.90
C PHE A 29 -11.03 4.28 1.96
N TYR A 30 -12.11 4.18 1.18
CA TYR A 30 -12.23 3.13 0.16
C TYR A 30 -11.19 3.27 -0.93
N GLU A 31 -10.88 4.49 -1.36
CA GLU A 31 -9.78 4.75 -2.30
C GLU A 31 -8.43 4.31 -1.69
N PHE A 32 -8.17 4.68 -0.43
CA PHE A 32 -6.98 4.22 0.29
C PHE A 32 -6.90 2.69 0.35
N LEU A 33 -7.99 2.00 0.71
CA LEU A 33 -8.03 0.53 0.76
C LEU A 33 -7.78 -0.10 -0.61
N GLY A 34 -8.32 0.47 -1.68
CA GLY A 34 -8.07 0.03 -3.05
C GLY A 34 -6.59 0.10 -3.40
N ARG A 35 -5.97 1.27 -3.18
CA ARG A 35 -4.53 1.48 -3.43
C ARG A 35 -3.65 0.62 -2.52
N TYR A 36 -4.05 0.45 -1.26
CA TYR A 36 -3.35 -0.39 -0.30
C TYR A 36 -3.35 -1.86 -0.73
N ASN A 37 -4.48 -2.37 -1.21
CA ASN A 37 -4.56 -3.74 -1.74
C ASN A 37 -3.75 -3.91 -3.03
N GLU A 38 -3.79 -2.94 -3.95
CA GLU A 38 -2.94 -2.94 -5.15
C GLU A 38 -1.46 -3.03 -4.78
N TRP A 39 -1.03 -2.20 -3.82
CA TRP A 39 0.33 -2.21 -3.30
C TRP A 39 0.69 -3.54 -2.64
N LYS A 40 -0.19 -4.09 -1.79
CA LYS A 40 0.03 -5.35 -1.08
C LYS A 40 0.21 -6.53 -2.04
N LEU A 41 -0.62 -6.61 -3.09
CA LEU A 41 -0.49 -7.62 -4.14
C LEU A 41 0.81 -7.48 -4.90
N ALA A 42 1.18 -6.26 -5.30
CA ALA A 42 2.45 -6.00 -5.98
C ALA A 42 3.65 -6.34 -5.07
N LYS A 43 3.58 -6.02 -3.78
CA LYS A 43 4.61 -6.37 -2.79
C LYS A 43 4.75 -7.87 -2.61
N GLN A 44 3.65 -8.61 -2.65
CA GLN A 44 3.70 -10.08 -2.61
C GLN A 44 4.35 -10.65 -3.87
N GLN A 45 4.00 -10.14 -5.05
CA GLN A 45 4.66 -10.51 -6.31
C GLN A 45 6.16 -10.20 -6.27
N GLU A 46 6.57 -9.08 -5.65
CA GLU A 46 7.97 -8.71 -5.51
C GLU A 46 8.73 -9.71 -4.62
N LYS A 47 8.15 -10.13 -3.49
CA LYS A 47 8.76 -11.17 -2.64
C LYS A 47 8.92 -12.49 -3.37
N ILE A 48 7.92 -12.90 -4.16
CA ILE A 48 7.99 -14.10 -4.99
C ILE A 48 9.08 -13.94 -6.05
N GLY A 49 9.12 -12.79 -6.75
CA GLY A 49 10.13 -12.48 -7.76
C GLY A 49 11.55 -12.51 -7.19
N MET A 50 11.78 -11.90 -6.03
CA MET A 50 13.06 -11.92 -5.33
C MET A 50 13.49 -13.36 -5.01
N THR A 51 12.55 -14.19 -4.53
CA THR A 51 12.81 -15.61 -4.24
C THR A 51 13.21 -16.37 -5.51
N MET A 52 12.52 -16.13 -6.63
CA MET A 52 12.85 -16.75 -7.92
C MET A 52 14.24 -16.33 -8.41
N VAL A 53 14.59 -15.04 -8.32
CA VAL A 53 15.92 -14.53 -8.69
C VAL A 53 17.01 -15.21 -7.87
N LEU A 54 16.83 -15.32 -6.55
CA LEU A 54 17.79 -15.99 -5.66
C LEU A 54 17.96 -17.47 -6.02
N MET A 55 16.86 -18.19 -6.22
CA MET A 55 16.91 -19.63 -6.57
C MET A 55 17.54 -19.87 -7.95
N LEU A 56 17.27 -19.01 -8.93
CA LEU A 56 17.90 -19.08 -10.26
C LEU A 56 19.39 -18.74 -10.20
N GLY A 57 19.78 -17.73 -9.42
CA GLY A 57 21.18 -17.38 -9.22
C GLY A 57 21.96 -18.52 -8.56
N LEU A 58 21.40 -19.13 -7.52
CA LEU A 58 22.01 -20.29 -6.85
C LEU A 58 22.11 -21.51 -7.77
N SER A 59 21.05 -21.82 -8.52
CA SER A 59 21.07 -22.97 -9.44
C SER A 59 22.08 -22.78 -10.57
N ALA A 60 22.22 -21.57 -11.11
CA ALA A 60 23.23 -21.25 -12.12
C ALA A 60 24.67 -21.46 -11.61
N LEU A 61 24.94 -21.27 -10.32
CA LEU A 61 26.25 -21.53 -9.72
C LEU A 61 26.50 -23.01 -9.43
N ILE A 62 25.46 -23.74 -9.00
CA ILE A 62 25.58 -25.13 -8.52
C ILE A 62 25.60 -26.14 -9.69
N ILE A 63 24.78 -25.91 -10.72
CA ILE A 63 24.56 -26.86 -11.83
C ILE A 63 25.83 -27.16 -12.65
N PRO A 64 26.69 -26.18 -13.00
CA PRO A 64 27.93 -26.45 -13.73
C PRO A 64 28.84 -27.44 -13.00
N TRP A 65 28.81 -27.43 -11.67
CA TRP A 65 29.60 -28.30 -10.81
C TRP A 65 29.03 -29.73 -10.75
N LEU A 66 27.70 -29.87 -10.69
CA LEU A 66 27.03 -31.17 -10.64
C LEU A 66 26.98 -31.89 -12.00
N PHE A 67 26.88 -31.15 -13.10
CA PHE A 67 26.66 -31.72 -14.44
C PHE A 67 27.60 -31.11 -15.49
N PRO A 68 28.92 -31.38 -15.43
CA PRO A 68 29.90 -30.72 -16.29
C PRO A 68 29.73 -30.99 -17.81
N MET A 69 29.18 -32.16 -18.19
CA MET A 69 29.01 -32.56 -19.60
C MET A 69 27.90 -31.80 -20.34
N ILE A 70 26.80 -31.48 -19.65
CA ILE A 70 25.62 -30.78 -20.21
C ILE A 70 25.52 -29.34 -19.67
N GLY A 71 26.34 -29.03 -18.66
CA GLY A 71 26.29 -27.83 -17.86
C GLY A 71 26.43 -26.55 -18.67
N MET A 72 27.17 -26.54 -19.78
CA MET A 72 27.32 -25.33 -20.60
C MET A 72 25.99 -24.87 -21.23
N PHE A 73 25.24 -25.78 -21.85
CA PHE A 73 23.92 -25.45 -22.44
C PHE A 73 22.90 -25.05 -21.37
N VAL A 74 22.89 -25.77 -20.25
CA VAL A 74 22.00 -25.49 -19.13
C VAL A 74 22.35 -24.16 -18.47
N SER A 75 23.64 -23.81 -18.37
CA SER A 75 24.10 -22.53 -17.84
C SER A 75 23.65 -21.36 -18.72
N ILE A 76 23.79 -21.47 -20.03
CA ILE A 76 23.33 -20.43 -20.97
C ILE A 76 21.81 -20.25 -20.85
N ALA A 77 21.04 -21.33 -20.77
CA ALA A 77 19.60 -21.28 -20.58
C ALA A 77 19.21 -20.64 -19.24
N LEU A 78 19.86 -21.02 -18.14
CA LEU A 78 19.63 -20.44 -16.81
C LEU A 78 20.01 -18.96 -16.76
N LEU A 79 21.10 -18.56 -17.41
CA LEU A 79 21.55 -17.18 -17.44
C LEU A 79 20.56 -16.31 -18.23
N THR A 80 19.99 -16.84 -19.32
CA THR A 80 18.93 -16.19 -20.09
C THR A 80 17.66 -16.02 -19.25
N LEU A 81 17.22 -17.08 -18.56
CA LEU A 81 16.06 -17.03 -17.66
C LEU A 81 16.30 -16.03 -16.52
N PHE A 82 17.47 -16.10 -15.87
CA PHE A 82 17.87 -15.19 -14.81
C PHE A 82 17.81 -13.73 -15.27
N TYR A 83 18.37 -13.41 -16.43
CA TYR A 83 18.31 -12.06 -17.00
C TYR A 83 16.87 -11.56 -17.19
N ILE A 84 15.99 -12.41 -17.74
CA ILE A 84 14.58 -12.07 -17.93
C ILE A 84 13.88 -11.86 -16.57
N THR A 85 14.11 -12.76 -15.60
CA THR A 85 13.51 -12.68 -14.27
C THR A 85 13.99 -11.43 -13.52
N VAL A 86 15.28 -11.08 -13.58
CA VAL A 86 15.82 -9.86 -12.98
C VAL A 86 15.19 -8.62 -13.60
N LYS A 87 15.11 -8.57 -14.94
CA LYS A 87 14.47 -7.44 -15.62
C LYS A 87 13.00 -7.26 -15.19
N HIS A 88 12.26 -8.37 -15.09
CA HIS A 88 10.88 -8.35 -14.63
C HIS A 88 10.77 -7.91 -13.17
N TYR A 89 11.65 -8.42 -12.30
CA TYR A 89 11.74 -8.03 -10.90
C TYR A 89 12.00 -6.54 -10.71
N LEU A 90 12.92 -5.96 -11.48
CA LEU A 90 13.22 -4.52 -11.40
C LEU A 90 12.01 -3.65 -11.78
N ALA A 91 11.30 -3.99 -12.86
CA ALA A 91 10.09 -3.28 -13.26
C ALA A 91 8.98 -3.40 -12.20
N LEU A 92 8.85 -4.56 -11.58
CA LEU A 92 7.90 -4.78 -10.50
C LEU A 92 8.28 -3.99 -9.24
N ASN A 93 9.56 -3.97 -8.86
CA ASN A 93 10.07 -3.21 -7.73
C ASN A 93 9.81 -1.70 -7.90
N GLU A 94 10.04 -1.17 -9.09
CA GLU A 94 9.71 0.22 -9.44
C GLU A 94 8.21 0.50 -9.25
N LYS A 95 7.35 -0.39 -9.78
CA LYS A 95 5.90 -0.28 -9.59
C LYS A 95 5.48 -0.33 -8.12
N VAL A 96 6.06 -1.23 -7.33
CA VAL A 96 5.80 -1.33 -5.89
C VAL A 96 6.22 -0.05 -5.18
N SER A 97 7.36 0.52 -5.53
CA SER A 97 7.84 1.78 -4.97
C SER A 97 6.89 2.95 -5.27
N HIS A 98 6.42 3.07 -6.51
CA HIS A 98 5.42 4.09 -6.87
C HIS A 98 4.11 3.91 -6.11
N LEU A 99 3.61 2.67 -6.02
CA LEU A 99 2.41 2.37 -5.25
C LEU A 99 2.60 2.66 -3.76
N TYR A 100 3.77 2.34 -3.20
CA TYR A 100 4.11 2.63 -1.81
C TYR A 100 4.04 4.13 -1.53
N VAL A 101 4.66 4.97 -2.37
CA VAL A 101 4.61 6.43 -2.21
C VAL A 101 3.18 6.95 -2.24
N ASN A 102 2.35 6.48 -3.18
CA ASN A 102 0.95 6.89 -3.27
C ASN A 102 0.16 6.51 -2.00
N VAL A 103 0.31 5.27 -1.54
CA VAL A 103 -0.36 4.78 -0.32
C VAL A 103 0.17 5.53 0.90
N TYR A 104 1.46 5.83 0.97
CA TYR A 104 2.09 6.57 2.05
C TYR A 104 1.57 8.01 2.15
N ILE A 105 1.50 8.71 1.02
CA ILE A 105 0.92 10.07 0.96
C ILE A 105 -0.56 10.03 1.39
N LEU A 106 -1.33 9.06 0.89
CA LEU A 106 -2.72 8.89 1.29
C LEU A 106 -2.86 8.59 2.79
N HIS A 107 -2.02 7.72 3.35
CA HIS A 107 -2.01 7.38 4.77
C HIS A 107 -1.71 8.61 5.63
N HIS A 108 -0.67 9.37 5.29
CA HIS A 108 -0.30 10.58 6.01
C HIS A 108 -1.37 11.68 5.88
N HIS A 109 -1.95 11.86 4.70
CA HIS A 109 -3.06 12.80 4.49
C HIS A 109 -4.31 12.38 5.25
N PHE A 110 -4.57 11.08 5.36
CA PHE A 110 -5.68 10.54 6.16
C PHE A 110 -5.46 10.79 7.65
N ILE A 111 -4.24 10.59 8.17
CA ILE A 111 -3.86 10.94 9.55
C ILE A 111 -4.07 12.43 9.80
N GLY A 112 -3.55 13.30 8.93
CA GLY A 112 -3.74 14.75 9.07
C GLY A 112 -5.23 15.11 9.14
N LYS A 113 -6.06 14.55 8.26
CA LYS A 113 -7.52 14.81 8.32
C LYS A 113 -8.22 14.23 9.56
N LEU A 114 -7.70 13.14 10.13
CA LEU A 114 -8.20 12.62 11.41
C LEU A 114 -7.90 13.62 12.56
N GLU A 115 -6.78 14.32 12.50
CA GLU A 115 -6.34 15.27 13.54
C GLU A 115 -7.00 16.65 13.45
N VAL A 116 -7.17 17.21 12.25
CA VAL A 116 -7.65 18.61 12.11
C VAL A 116 -9.17 18.75 12.05
N GLY A 117 -9.94 17.67 11.86
CA GLY A 117 -11.40 17.76 11.83
C GLY A 117 -12.08 16.59 11.12
N PHE A 118 -12.30 15.52 11.89
CA PHE A 118 -12.96 14.30 11.42
C PHE A 118 -14.50 14.36 11.58
N CYS A 119 -14.99 15.18 12.50
CA CYS A 119 -16.40 15.27 12.89
C CYS A 119 -16.85 16.75 12.91
N ASP A 120 -18.07 17.04 12.46
CA ASP A 120 -18.66 18.39 12.52
C ASP A 120 -19.28 18.68 13.92
N HIS A 121 -18.86 17.94 14.96
CA HIS A 121 -19.39 18.08 16.31
C HIS A 121 -18.80 19.33 17.00
N GLN A 122 -19.66 20.11 17.66
CA GLN A 122 -19.26 21.27 18.46
C GLN A 122 -18.67 20.89 19.84
N GLU A 123 -18.80 19.62 20.24
CA GLU A 123 -18.34 19.07 21.51
C GLU A 123 -17.17 18.09 21.33
N SER A 124 -16.47 17.74 22.41
CA SER A 124 -15.40 16.74 22.39
C SER A 124 -15.91 15.40 21.86
N CYS A 125 -15.47 14.98 20.67
CA CYS A 125 -15.91 13.76 20.00
C CYS A 125 -14.80 12.69 19.99
N GLN A 126 -15.15 11.41 20.15
CA GLN A 126 -14.20 10.27 20.05
C GLN A 126 -14.22 9.60 18.66
N CYS A 127 -14.81 10.23 17.66
CA CYS A 127 -15.03 9.63 16.33
C CYS A 127 -13.72 9.20 15.65
N ALA A 128 -12.63 9.97 15.82
CA ALA A 128 -11.33 9.63 15.27
C ALA A 128 -10.72 8.38 15.93
N GLU A 129 -10.77 8.28 17.27
CA GLU A 129 -10.35 7.09 18.03
C GLU A 129 -11.17 5.85 17.65
N ASP A 130 -12.49 5.97 17.58
CA ASP A 130 -13.37 4.85 17.23
C ASP A 130 -13.14 4.38 15.81
N PHE A 131 -12.88 5.31 14.88
CA PHE A 131 -12.48 4.98 13.52
C PHE A 131 -11.13 4.27 13.48
N ARG A 132 -10.10 4.78 14.18
CA ARG A 132 -8.78 4.14 14.28
C ARG A 132 -8.92 2.70 14.80
N ARG A 133 -9.71 2.52 15.87
CA ARG A 133 -9.98 1.19 16.45
C ARG A 133 -10.71 0.27 15.48
N TYR A 134 -11.70 0.78 14.74
CA TYR A 134 -12.40 0.03 13.72
C TYR A 134 -11.46 -0.42 12.60
N VAL A 135 -10.60 0.46 12.10
CA VAL A 135 -9.69 0.13 11.00
C VAL A 135 -8.63 -0.88 11.46
N LEU A 136 -8.06 -0.69 12.66
CA LEU A 136 -7.12 -1.64 13.23
C LEU A 136 -7.76 -3.03 13.39
N LYS A 137 -8.99 -3.09 13.91
CA LYS A 137 -9.69 -4.36 14.16
C LYS A 137 -10.08 -5.10 12.87
N ASN A 138 -10.53 -4.38 11.84
CA ASN A 138 -11.08 -5.01 10.63
C ASN A 138 -10.06 -5.16 9.50
N TYR A 139 -9.06 -4.27 9.42
CA TYR A 139 -8.10 -4.23 8.32
C TYR A 139 -6.65 -4.41 8.78
N ASN A 140 -6.39 -4.43 10.09
CA ASN A 140 -5.05 -4.52 10.68
C ASN A 140 -4.10 -3.40 10.20
N ILE A 141 -4.66 -2.21 9.96
CA ILE A 141 -3.91 -1.01 9.55
C ILE A 141 -3.87 -0.06 10.74
N SER A 142 -2.68 0.36 11.15
CA SER A 142 -2.49 1.38 12.19
C SER A 142 -2.30 2.76 11.55
N PHE A 143 -2.88 3.78 12.19
CA PHE A 143 -2.72 5.19 11.84
C PHE A 143 -1.99 5.98 12.95
N GLU A 144 -1.33 5.29 13.89
CA GLU A 144 -0.70 5.93 15.05
C GLU A 144 0.74 6.39 14.81
N THR A 145 1.49 5.70 13.94
CA THR A 145 2.95 5.87 13.84
C THR A 145 3.42 6.48 12.52
N GLY A 146 2.50 6.84 11.61
CA GLY A 146 2.85 7.33 10.27
C GLY A 146 3.54 6.28 9.37
N PHE A 147 3.64 5.03 9.84
CA PHE A 147 4.19 3.91 9.07
C PHE A 147 3.07 2.94 8.67
N ILE A 148 3.22 2.38 7.48
CA ILE A 148 2.37 1.32 6.96
C ILE A 148 3.09 -0.01 7.19
N ASN A 149 2.53 -0.89 8.02
CA ASN A 149 3.04 -2.23 8.32
C ASN A 149 2.57 -3.26 7.29
#